data_AF-A0A1Z8YC43-F1
#
_entry.id   AF-A0A1Z8YC43-F1
#
_cell.length_a   1.000
_cell.length_b   1.000
_cell.length_c   1.000
_cell.angle_alpha   90.00
_cell.angle_beta   90.00
_cell.angle_gamma   90.00
#
_symmetry.space_group_name_H-M   'P 1'
#
loop_
_entity.id
_entity.type
_entity.pdbx_description
1 polymer ?
#
loop_
_entity_poly.entity_id
_entity_poly.type
_entity_poly.pdbx_seq_one_letter_code
_entity_poly.pdbx_strand_id
1 'polypeptide(L)'
;MGLLRITTCAVFPLLAATAGAHDHGPHSTDANLKKNEGRLIIGHHLLVQPTLERFQSPLKASSAENLWSDYGAARVELDVQGLKSLATRTRNSGRPVLVERFPLGAEETADLRLKDVRVFDETTRFTVMKEGRDGSPIETPLPAPDVTILGGTIDGEPNSRVLIAHGEFGTMGYIQTPDRMFMISSGDFKDQRDTLVYDFNRIPQEALEMKPFDCAFDHEDAPPAQAGGGFLAGGQSTGCRTIRKAIDTDEELLANRFGGNTTACNGYIAVLVAAGT
;
A
#
# COMPACT_ATOMS: atom_id res chain seq x y z
N MET A 1 28.76 -13.34 -3.66
CA MET A 1 27.50 -13.49 -2.88
C MET A 1 26.95 -12.13 -2.52
N GLY A 2 25.67 -11.88 -2.75
CA GLY A 2 25.05 -10.58 -2.48
C GLY A 2 23.77 -10.68 -1.65
N LEU A 3 23.88 -10.31 -0.38
CA LEU A 3 22.80 -10.05 0.57
C LEU A 3 22.30 -8.60 0.38
N LEU A 4 21.00 -8.33 0.57
CA LEU A 4 20.43 -6.99 0.37
C LEU A 4 19.70 -6.55 1.62
N ARG A 5 20.11 -5.44 2.25
CA ARG A 5 19.52 -4.94 3.50
C ARG A 5 18.74 -3.65 3.29
N ILE A 6 17.47 -3.63 3.67
CA ILE A 6 16.63 -2.41 3.69
C ILE A 6 16.24 -2.05 5.11
N THR A 7 16.58 -0.85 5.56
CA THR A 7 16.17 -0.32 6.89
C THR A 7 15.20 0.84 6.71
N THR A 8 13.99 0.80 7.25
CA THR A 8 12.98 1.88 7.09
C THR A 8 12.56 2.48 8.43
N CYS A 9 12.37 3.82 8.49
CA CYS A 9 11.58 4.50 9.51
C CYS A 9 10.27 5.01 8.88
N ALA A 10 9.13 4.76 9.52
CA ALA A 10 7.84 5.31 9.11
C ALA A 10 7.31 6.22 10.23
N VAL A 11 6.93 7.45 9.87
CA VAL A 11 6.36 8.45 10.77
C VAL A 11 4.94 8.75 10.30
N PHE A 12 3.93 8.47 11.13
CA PHE A 12 2.55 8.85 10.89
C PHE A 12 2.23 10.15 11.64
N PRO A 13 1.80 11.23 10.97
CA PRO A 13 1.34 12.44 11.66
C PRO A 13 -0.07 12.24 12.20
N LEU A 14 -0.31 12.57 13.48
CA LEU A 14 -1.64 12.61 14.08
C LEU A 14 -2.17 14.06 14.06
N LEU A 15 -3.36 14.25 13.47
CA LEU A 15 -4.17 15.44 13.67
C LEU A 15 -4.75 15.39 15.10
N ALA A 16 -4.39 16.34 15.95
CA ALA A 16 -4.92 16.43 17.31
C ALA A 16 -6.35 16.98 17.31
N ALA A 17 -7.33 16.15 17.67
CA ALA A 17 -8.66 16.61 18.08
C ALA A 17 -8.64 16.86 19.59
N THR A 18 -8.94 18.08 20.01
CA THR A 18 -9.04 18.46 21.43
C THR A 18 -10.35 17.92 22.01
N ALA A 19 -10.28 16.97 22.94
CA ALA A 19 -11.41 16.52 23.74
C ALA A 19 -11.52 17.38 25.02
N GLY A 20 -12.66 18.05 25.21
CA GLY A 20 -12.99 18.81 26.41
C GLY A 20 -13.30 17.87 27.58
N ALA A 21 -12.70 18.17 28.73
CA ALA A 21 -12.89 17.44 29.97
C ALA A 21 -14.31 17.66 30.55
N HIS A 22 -14.96 16.56 30.94
CA HIS A 22 -16.18 16.58 31.75
C HIS A 22 -15.79 16.50 33.23
N ASP A 23 -16.12 17.55 33.97
CA ASP A 23 -15.93 17.65 35.43
C ASP A 23 -17.22 17.27 36.16
N HIS A 24 -17.07 16.59 37.30
CA HIS A 24 -18.14 16.03 38.12
C HIS A 24 -18.69 17.11 39.08
N GLY A 25 -20.00 17.37 39.03
CA GLY A 25 -20.69 18.20 40.03
C GLY A 25 -20.99 17.45 41.34
N PRO A 26 -21.30 18.19 42.42
CA PRO A 26 -22.56 17.88 43.13
C PRO A 26 -23.36 19.08 43.67
N HIS A 27 -24.67 18.82 43.82
CA HIS A 27 -25.69 19.39 44.72
C HIS A 27 -26.27 20.83 44.60
N SER A 28 -27.61 20.85 44.45
CA SER A 28 -28.63 21.75 45.06
C SER A 28 -28.60 23.24 44.65
N THR A 29 -29.66 23.93 44.21
CA THR A 29 -30.99 24.19 44.82
C THR A 29 -31.79 25.08 43.84
N ASP A 30 -33.10 25.22 44.06
CA ASP A 30 -34.10 26.02 43.31
C ASP A 30 -33.66 27.40 42.75
N ALA A 31 -34.15 27.75 41.55
CA ALA A 31 -34.86 29.02 41.30
C ALA A 31 -35.34 29.20 39.83
N ASN A 32 -36.65 29.46 39.72
CA ASN A 32 -37.33 30.40 38.84
C ASN A 32 -37.20 30.34 37.30
N LEU A 33 -38.36 30.07 36.69
CA LEU A 33 -38.77 30.50 35.35
C LEU A 33 -38.42 31.97 35.07
N LYS A 34 -37.80 32.21 33.91
CA LYS A 34 -38.17 33.32 33.03
C LYS A 34 -38.18 32.85 31.57
N LYS A 35 -39.36 32.98 30.95
CA LYS A 35 -39.58 32.92 29.50
C LYS A 35 -38.61 33.85 28.78
N ASN A 36 -37.94 33.35 27.75
CA ASN A 36 -37.55 34.14 26.60
C ASN A 36 -37.81 33.30 25.35
N GLU A 37 -38.71 33.78 24.51
CA GLU A 37 -39.01 33.26 23.18
C GLU A 37 -37.82 33.54 22.26
N GLY A 38 -36.77 32.75 22.42
CA GLY A 38 -35.65 32.66 21.49
C GLY A 38 -35.92 31.55 20.51
N ARG A 39 -36.37 31.90 19.31
CA ARG A 39 -36.45 31.01 18.16
C ARG A 39 -35.04 30.48 17.88
N LEU A 40 -34.74 29.26 18.35
CA LEU A 40 -33.50 28.55 18.02
C LEU A 40 -33.55 28.21 16.53
N ILE A 41 -32.95 29.07 15.71
CA ILE A 41 -32.58 28.70 14.36
C ILE A 41 -31.40 27.75 14.52
N ILE A 42 -31.68 26.45 14.52
CA ILE A 42 -30.65 25.43 14.29
C ILE A 42 -30.21 25.66 12.84
N GLY A 43 -29.18 26.47 12.66
CA GLY A 43 -28.46 26.55 11.41
C GLY A 43 -27.97 25.14 11.11
N HIS A 44 -28.63 24.47 10.16
CA HIS A 44 -28.05 23.35 9.46
C HIS A 44 -26.77 23.87 8.83
N HIS A 45 -25.65 23.76 9.54
CA HIS A 45 -24.35 23.68 8.91
C HIS A 45 -24.42 22.43 8.03
N LEU A 46 -24.83 22.60 6.77
CA LEU A 46 -24.42 21.73 5.70
C LEU A 46 -22.90 21.70 5.80
N LEU A 47 -22.38 20.65 6.41
CA LEU A 47 -20.99 20.25 6.24
C LEU A 47 -20.86 19.97 4.75
N VAL A 48 -20.45 20.98 3.99
CA VAL A 48 -20.02 20.80 2.61
C VAL A 48 -18.84 19.87 2.71
N GLN A 49 -19.07 18.57 2.47
CA GLN A 49 -17.99 17.62 2.43
C GLN A 49 -17.03 18.11 1.34
N PRO A 50 -15.74 18.30 1.65
CA PRO A 50 -14.81 18.82 0.68
C PRO A 50 -14.79 17.85 -0.49
N THR A 51 -15.22 18.33 -1.67
CA THR A 51 -15.28 17.52 -2.89
C THR A 51 -13.91 16.91 -3.12
N LEU A 52 -13.86 15.58 -3.24
CA LEU A 52 -12.62 14.91 -3.61
C LEU A 52 -12.21 15.40 -5.01
N GLU A 53 -10.93 15.73 -5.15
CA GLU A 53 -10.35 15.98 -6.47
C GLU A 53 -10.56 14.73 -7.33
N ARG A 54 -10.96 14.93 -8.59
CA ARG A 54 -11.23 13.86 -9.55
C ARG A 54 -10.06 13.73 -10.51
N PHE A 55 -9.74 12.49 -10.86
CA PHE A 55 -8.65 12.14 -11.75
C PHE A 55 -9.11 10.99 -12.66
N GLN A 56 -8.78 11.04 -13.95
CA GLN A 56 -9.11 9.94 -14.85
C GLN A 56 -8.18 8.75 -14.59
N SER A 57 -8.70 7.52 -14.68
CA SER A 57 -7.87 6.32 -14.53
C SER A 57 -6.59 6.39 -15.37
N PRO A 58 -5.40 6.20 -14.76
CA PRO A 58 -4.16 6.09 -15.51
C PRO A 58 -4.02 4.72 -16.21
N LEU A 59 -4.96 3.80 -15.97
CA LEU A 59 -5.06 2.54 -16.70
C LEU A 59 -6.28 2.59 -17.61
N LYS A 60 -6.09 2.28 -18.89
CA LYS A 60 -7.18 2.23 -19.88
C LYS A 60 -7.30 0.81 -20.43
N ALA A 61 -8.47 0.21 -20.27
CA ALA A 61 -8.75 -1.08 -20.89
C ALA A 61 -8.67 -0.96 -22.43
N SER A 62 -8.00 -1.92 -23.04
CA SER A 62 -7.92 -2.12 -24.47
C SER A 62 -8.85 -3.27 -24.87
N SER A 63 -9.45 -3.18 -26.05
CA SER A 63 -10.24 -4.26 -26.64
C SER A 63 -9.39 -5.33 -27.34
N ALA A 64 -8.06 -5.23 -27.25
CA ALA A 64 -7.17 -6.23 -27.82
C ALA A 64 -7.29 -7.56 -27.04
N GLU A 65 -7.39 -8.67 -27.79
CA GLU A 65 -7.44 -10.01 -27.22
C GLU A 65 -6.16 -10.35 -26.45
N ASN A 66 -6.31 -11.18 -25.43
CA ASN A 66 -5.24 -11.74 -24.63
C ASN A 66 -5.59 -13.19 -24.22
N LEU A 67 -4.62 -13.90 -23.64
CA LEU A 67 -4.77 -15.31 -23.25
C LEU A 67 -5.95 -15.57 -22.30
N TRP A 68 -6.44 -14.55 -21.60
CA TRP A 68 -7.52 -14.65 -20.62
C TRP A 68 -8.74 -13.79 -20.98
N SER A 69 -8.88 -13.38 -22.25
CA SER A 69 -10.05 -12.63 -22.72
C SER A 69 -11.36 -13.36 -22.45
N ASP A 70 -11.40 -14.68 -22.64
CA ASP A 70 -12.59 -15.51 -22.38
C ASP A 70 -12.99 -15.54 -20.89
N TYR A 71 -12.07 -15.18 -19.99
CA TYR A 71 -12.32 -15.08 -18.55
C TYR A 71 -12.55 -13.63 -18.08
N GLY A 72 -12.67 -12.69 -19.03
CA GLY A 72 -12.93 -11.28 -18.75
C GLY A 72 -11.69 -10.46 -18.38
N ALA A 73 -10.48 -10.96 -18.63
CA ALA A 73 -9.27 -10.18 -18.43
C ALA A 73 -9.14 -9.06 -19.49
N ALA A 74 -8.77 -7.86 -19.04
CA ALA A 74 -8.44 -6.75 -19.92
C ALA A 74 -6.93 -6.57 -20.03
N ARG A 75 -6.44 -6.41 -21.26
CA ARG A 75 -5.18 -5.71 -21.50
C ARG A 75 -5.39 -4.23 -21.15
N VAL A 76 -4.43 -3.63 -20.45
CA VAL A 76 -4.48 -2.20 -20.13
C VAL A 76 -3.29 -1.45 -20.69
N GLU A 77 -3.57 -0.27 -21.24
CA GLU A 77 -2.56 0.74 -21.52
C GLU A 77 -2.29 1.53 -20.25
N LEU A 78 -1.00 1.71 -19.94
CA LEU A 78 -0.54 2.36 -18.72
C LEU A 78 -0.04 3.78 -19.00
N ASP A 79 -0.68 4.77 -18.40
CA ASP A 79 -0.16 6.13 -18.30
C ASP A 79 0.74 6.26 -17.06
N VAL A 80 2.03 5.94 -17.26
CA VAL A 80 3.06 6.02 -16.22
C VAL A 80 3.18 7.45 -15.66
N GLN A 81 3.05 8.47 -16.50
CA GLN A 81 3.13 9.86 -16.06
C GLN A 81 1.89 10.26 -15.26
N GLY A 82 0.71 9.75 -15.65
CA GLY A 82 -0.52 9.85 -14.89
C GLY A 82 -0.40 9.27 -13.49
N LEU A 83 0.15 8.05 -13.35
CA LEU A 83 0.42 7.43 -12.05
C LEU A 83 1.37 8.25 -11.19
N LYS A 84 2.51 8.68 -11.75
CA LYS A 84 3.49 9.52 -11.02
C LYS A 84 2.87 10.85 -10.58
N SER A 85 2.08 11.48 -11.46
CA SER A 85 1.38 12.73 -11.16
C SER A 85 0.37 12.57 -10.02
N LEU A 86 -0.40 11.47 -10.03
CA LEU A 86 -1.37 11.14 -8.98
C LEU A 86 -0.67 10.91 -7.62
N ALA A 87 0.44 10.17 -7.61
CA ALA A 87 1.24 9.96 -6.40
C ALA A 87 1.80 11.28 -5.86
N THR A 88 2.40 12.11 -6.70
CA THR A 88 2.90 13.43 -6.28
C THR A 88 1.79 14.33 -5.73
N ARG A 89 0.61 14.35 -6.37
CA ARG A 89 -0.55 15.15 -5.91
C ARG A 89 -1.02 14.73 -4.53
N THR A 90 -1.27 13.44 -4.35
CA THR A 90 -1.79 12.88 -3.09
C THR A 90 -0.75 12.96 -1.96
N ARG A 91 0.55 12.85 -2.29
CA ARG A 91 1.65 13.10 -1.36
C ARG A 91 1.68 14.54 -0.88
N ASN A 92 1.56 15.50 -1.79
CA ASN A 92 1.62 16.92 -1.46
C ASN A 92 0.39 17.40 -0.68
N SER A 93 -0.79 16.85 -0.98
CA SER A 93 -2.04 17.22 -0.30
C SER A 93 -2.30 16.43 0.98
N GLY A 94 -1.69 15.24 1.13
CA GLY A 94 -2.00 14.27 2.18
C GLY A 94 -3.41 13.67 2.08
N ARG A 95 -4.13 13.92 0.98
CA ARG A 95 -5.53 13.53 0.79
C ARG A 95 -5.66 12.54 -0.36
N PRO A 96 -6.61 11.59 -0.27
CA PRO A 96 -6.92 10.73 -1.40
C PRO A 96 -7.56 11.53 -2.54
N VAL A 97 -7.38 11.03 -3.75
CA VAL A 97 -7.98 11.53 -4.99
C VAL A 97 -8.96 10.47 -5.50
N LEU A 98 -10.09 10.90 -6.05
CA LEU A 98 -11.06 10.01 -6.69
C LEU A 98 -10.61 9.73 -8.14
N VAL A 99 -10.14 8.52 -8.37
CA VAL A 99 -9.79 8.01 -9.69
C VAL A 99 -11.01 7.36 -10.32
N GLU A 100 -11.50 7.93 -11.40
CA GLU A 100 -12.74 7.52 -12.03
C GLU A 100 -12.52 6.41 -13.06
N ARG A 101 -13.47 5.48 -13.14
CA ARG A 101 -13.57 4.42 -14.17
C ARG A 101 -12.30 3.57 -14.30
N PHE A 102 -11.73 3.20 -13.17
CA PHE A 102 -10.60 2.28 -13.15
C PHE A 102 -11.04 0.88 -13.62
N PRO A 103 -10.35 0.25 -14.58
CA PRO A 103 -10.75 -1.05 -15.11
C PRO A 103 -10.60 -2.14 -14.05
N LEU A 104 -11.61 -3.01 -13.95
CA LEU A 104 -11.62 -4.23 -13.13
C LEU A 104 -11.63 -5.51 -14.00
N GLY A 105 -11.30 -5.36 -15.29
CA GLY A 105 -11.43 -6.39 -16.31
C GLY A 105 -11.91 -5.77 -17.62
N ALA A 106 -12.38 -6.59 -18.55
CA ALA A 106 -12.83 -6.15 -19.87
C ALA A 106 -14.14 -5.33 -19.82
N GLU A 107 -15.02 -5.64 -18.87
CA GLU A 107 -16.41 -5.13 -18.86
C GLU A 107 -16.74 -4.26 -17.64
N GLU A 108 -15.91 -4.34 -16.59
CA GLU A 108 -16.21 -3.74 -15.29
C GLU A 108 -15.25 -2.59 -14.99
N THR A 109 -15.77 -1.54 -14.36
CA THR A 109 -14.97 -0.43 -13.85
C THR A 109 -15.44 -0.03 -12.46
N ALA A 110 -14.53 0.49 -11.63
CA ALA A 110 -14.86 1.11 -10.35
C ALA A 110 -14.17 2.47 -10.20
N ASP A 111 -14.76 3.33 -9.37
CA ASP A 111 -14.11 4.55 -8.93
C ASP A 111 -13.29 4.23 -7.67
N LEU A 112 -12.05 4.71 -7.61
CA LEU A 112 -11.10 4.40 -6.54
C LEU A 112 -10.69 5.65 -5.77
N ARG A 113 -10.59 5.57 -4.45
CA ARG A 113 -10.00 6.61 -3.60
C ARG A 113 -8.55 6.26 -3.34
N LEU A 114 -7.62 6.87 -4.07
CA LEU A 114 -6.20 6.52 -4.02
C LEU A 114 -5.34 7.61 -3.39
N LYS A 115 -4.31 7.19 -2.66
CA LYS A 115 -3.24 8.05 -2.12
C LYS A 115 -1.87 7.38 -2.27
N ASP A 116 -0.82 8.18 -2.31
CA ASP A 116 0.57 7.73 -2.22
C ASP A 116 0.79 6.89 -0.95
N VAL A 117 1.45 5.75 -1.12
CA VAL A 117 1.90 4.89 -0.02
C VAL A 117 3.40 5.08 0.12
N ARG A 118 3.80 5.87 1.11
CA ARG A 118 5.20 6.12 1.41
C ARG A 118 5.76 5.00 2.28
N VAL A 119 6.53 4.12 1.67
CA VAL A 119 7.27 3.06 2.38
C VAL A 119 8.68 3.46 2.77
N PHE A 120 9.24 4.52 2.21
CA PHE A 120 10.62 4.94 2.46
C PHE A 120 10.70 6.39 2.93
N ASP A 121 11.67 6.66 3.79
CA ASP A 121 12.04 7.99 4.23
C ASP A 121 13.53 8.26 4.00
N GLU A 122 13.97 9.47 4.36
CA GLU A 122 15.37 9.90 4.18
C GLU A 122 16.37 9.09 5.01
N THR A 123 15.89 8.36 6.02
CA THR A 123 16.73 7.48 6.84
C THR A 123 16.84 6.08 6.25
N THR A 124 16.10 5.80 5.18
CA THR A 124 16.06 4.48 4.56
C THR A 124 17.34 4.21 3.80
N ARG A 125 17.96 3.06 4.07
CA ARG A 125 19.18 2.61 3.40
C ARG A 125 18.89 1.40 2.52
N PHE A 126 19.49 1.40 1.34
CA PHE A 126 19.49 0.29 0.40
C PHE A 126 20.94 -0.11 0.20
N THR A 127 21.26 -1.38 0.42
CA THR A 127 22.63 -1.87 0.28
C THR A 127 22.65 -3.27 -0.28
N VAL A 128 23.69 -3.60 -1.05
CA VAL A 128 23.95 -4.96 -1.57
C VAL A 128 25.32 -5.41 -1.13
N MET A 129 25.45 -6.66 -0.72
CA MET A 129 26.76 -7.26 -0.45
C MET A 129 27.42 -7.62 -1.77
N LYS A 130 28.70 -7.34 -1.89
CA LYS A 130 29.54 -7.75 -3.01
C LYS A 130 30.75 -8.47 -2.47
N GLU A 131 31.37 -9.28 -3.31
CA GLU A 131 32.65 -9.88 -2.95
C GLU A 131 33.77 -8.86 -3.10
N GLY A 132 34.54 -8.69 -2.02
CA GLY A 132 35.74 -7.88 -1.95
C GLY A 132 36.92 -8.55 -2.62
N ARG A 133 38.03 -7.81 -2.80
CA ARG A 133 39.24 -8.33 -3.47
C ARG A 133 39.89 -9.50 -2.73
N ASP A 134 39.67 -9.60 -1.43
CA ASP A 134 40.15 -10.66 -0.54
C ASP A 134 39.11 -11.77 -0.33
N GLY A 135 38.01 -11.76 -1.09
CA GLY A 135 36.89 -12.70 -0.91
C GLY A 135 35.94 -12.33 0.24
N SER A 136 36.19 -11.26 0.99
CA SER A 136 35.31 -10.84 2.09
C SER A 136 34.04 -10.16 1.56
N PRO A 137 32.88 -10.29 2.23
CA PRO A 137 31.68 -9.60 1.80
C PRO A 137 31.75 -8.10 2.18
N ILE A 138 31.53 -7.23 1.20
CA ILE A 138 31.55 -5.76 1.35
C ILE A 138 30.14 -5.21 1.07
N GLU A 139 29.58 -4.51 2.06
CA GLU A 139 28.33 -3.79 1.91
C GLU A 139 28.51 -2.57 0.99
N THR A 140 27.75 -2.53 -0.10
CA THR A 140 27.80 -1.46 -1.09
C THR A 140 26.47 -0.71 -1.12
N PRO A 141 26.45 0.62 -0.92
CA PRO A 141 25.24 1.41 -1.03
C PRO A 141 24.59 1.34 -2.41
N LEU A 142 23.26 1.35 -2.42
CA LEU A 142 22.41 1.45 -3.61
C LEU A 142 21.54 2.71 -3.54
N PRO A 143 21.13 3.27 -4.69
CA PRO A 143 20.12 4.32 -4.71
C PRO A 143 18.76 3.75 -4.28
N ALA A 144 17.89 4.63 -3.78
CA ALA A 144 16.48 4.30 -3.59
C ALA A 144 15.82 3.94 -4.94
N PRO A 145 14.93 2.95 -4.99
CA PRO A 145 14.24 2.60 -6.23
C PRO A 145 13.25 3.70 -6.63
N ASP A 146 13.16 4.02 -7.93
CA ASP A 146 12.07 4.83 -8.48
C ASP A 146 10.82 3.95 -8.61
N VAL A 147 10.00 3.96 -7.56
CA VAL A 147 8.75 3.21 -7.48
C VAL A 147 7.60 4.14 -7.13
N THR A 148 6.50 4.00 -7.87
CA THR A 148 5.23 4.65 -7.56
C THR A 148 4.31 3.62 -6.92
N ILE A 149 3.83 3.89 -5.70
CA ILE A 149 2.91 3.02 -4.99
C ILE A 149 1.70 3.84 -4.54
N LEU A 150 0.52 3.43 -4.99
CA LEU A 150 -0.76 3.99 -4.60
C LEU A 150 -1.55 2.95 -3.84
N GLY A 151 -2.26 3.38 -2.80
CA GLY A 151 -3.11 2.52 -2.00
C GLY A 151 -4.41 3.22 -1.62
N GLY A 152 -5.44 2.44 -1.30
CA GLY A 152 -6.74 3.01 -1.02
C GLY A 152 -7.89 2.01 -0.99
N THR A 153 -9.07 2.48 -1.39
CA THR A 153 -10.32 1.70 -1.43
C THR A 153 -11.10 2.01 -2.71
N ILE A 154 -12.06 1.16 -3.05
CA ILE A 154 -13.16 1.51 -3.95
C ILE A 154 -14.01 2.62 -3.30
N ASP A 155 -14.50 3.57 -4.08
CA ASP A 155 -15.40 4.63 -3.62
C ASP A 155 -16.72 4.01 -3.11
N GLY A 156 -17.15 4.41 -1.92
CA GLY A 156 -18.35 3.84 -1.29
C GLY A 156 -18.16 2.48 -0.60
N GLU A 157 -17.02 1.80 -0.81
CA GLU A 157 -16.74 0.48 -0.22
C GLU A 157 -15.53 0.53 0.74
N PRO A 158 -15.72 0.96 2.01
CA PRO A 158 -14.60 1.16 2.95
C PRO A 158 -13.87 -0.12 3.35
N ASN A 159 -14.49 -1.29 3.16
CA ASN A 159 -13.88 -2.59 3.48
C ASN A 159 -13.04 -3.16 2.33
N SER A 160 -13.04 -2.50 1.17
CA SER A 160 -12.17 -2.86 0.06
C SER A 160 -10.73 -2.39 0.31
N ARG A 161 -9.77 -3.01 -0.38
CA ARG A 161 -8.35 -2.63 -0.34
C ARG A 161 -7.82 -2.54 -1.76
N VAL A 162 -7.09 -1.48 -2.04
CA VAL A 162 -6.44 -1.26 -3.33
C VAL A 162 -4.95 -1.06 -3.08
N LEU A 163 -4.13 -1.71 -3.91
CA LEU A 163 -2.71 -1.42 -4.06
C LEU A 163 -2.38 -1.42 -5.54
N ILE A 164 -1.70 -0.38 -6.02
CA ILE A 164 -1.20 -0.29 -7.40
C ILE A 164 0.25 0.17 -7.31
N ALA A 165 1.15 -0.59 -7.90
CA ALA A 165 2.56 -0.29 -7.92
C ALA A 165 3.11 -0.35 -9.34
N HIS A 166 4.02 0.57 -9.64
CA HIS A 166 4.76 0.60 -10.88
C HIS A 166 6.20 1.03 -10.62
N GLY A 167 7.14 0.32 -11.22
CA GLY A 167 8.57 0.63 -11.20
C GLY A 167 9.31 -0.19 -12.23
N GLU A 168 10.63 -0.29 -12.07
CA GLU A 168 11.45 -1.07 -13.01
C GLU A 168 11.06 -2.56 -13.03
N PHE A 169 10.55 -3.11 -11.92
CA PHE A 169 10.03 -4.49 -11.86
C PHE A 169 8.75 -4.72 -12.68
N GLY A 170 8.16 -3.69 -13.27
CA GLY A 170 6.88 -3.73 -13.97
C GLY A 170 5.74 -3.11 -13.16
N THR A 171 4.52 -3.45 -13.57
CA THR A 171 3.27 -3.02 -12.93
C THR A 171 2.63 -4.20 -12.23
N MET A 172 2.25 -4.00 -10.97
CA MET A 172 1.51 -5.00 -10.22
C MET A 172 0.60 -4.37 -9.18
N GLY A 173 -0.38 -5.12 -8.71
CA GLY A 173 -1.31 -4.64 -7.70
C GLY A 173 -2.49 -5.56 -7.52
N TYR A 174 -3.39 -5.15 -6.64
CA TYR A 174 -4.65 -5.82 -6.42
C TYR A 174 -5.74 -4.84 -6.02
N ILE A 175 -6.98 -5.25 -6.27
CA ILE A 175 -8.18 -4.65 -5.73
C ILE A 175 -8.96 -5.78 -5.07
N GLN A 176 -9.09 -5.72 -3.75
CA GLN A 176 -9.73 -6.74 -2.95
C GLN A 176 -11.02 -6.19 -2.36
N THR A 177 -12.12 -6.92 -2.56
CA THR A 177 -13.38 -6.75 -1.83
C THR A 177 -13.58 -7.97 -0.91
N PRO A 178 -14.63 -8.02 -0.06
CA PRO A 178 -14.91 -9.21 0.73
C PRO A 178 -15.07 -10.48 -0.11
N ASP A 179 -15.58 -10.37 -1.34
CA ASP A 179 -15.99 -11.51 -2.16
C ASP A 179 -15.12 -11.73 -3.40
N ARG A 180 -14.32 -10.73 -3.82
CA ARG A 180 -13.57 -10.76 -5.08
C ARG A 180 -12.17 -10.21 -4.91
N MET A 181 -11.25 -10.73 -5.72
CA MET A 181 -9.90 -10.21 -5.84
C MET A 181 -9.60 -9.96 -7.30
N PHE A 182 -9.32 -8.72 -7.66
CA PHE A 182 -8.81 -8.36 -8.96
C PHE A 182 -7.31 -8.18 -8.88
N MET A 183 -6.60 -8.71 -9.85
CA MET A 183 -5.15 -8.59 -9.95
C MET A 183 -4.79 -7.65 -11.08
N ILE A 184 -3.72 -6.90 -10.86
CA ILE A 184 -3.05 -6.08 -11.86
C ILE A 184 -1.65 -6.70 -12.01
N SER A 185 -1.25 -7.09 -13.22
CA SER A 185 0.05 -7.71 -13.41
C SER A 185 0.58 -7.53 -14.83
N SER A 186 1.85 -7.18 -14.93
CA SER A 186 2.65 -7.21 -16.16
C SER A 186 3.43 -8.53 -16.35
N GLY A 187 3.17 -9.53 -15.49
CA GLY A 187 3.87 -10.81 -15.52
C GLY A 187 5.28 -10.75 -14.93
N ASP A 188 6.13 -11.69 -15.34
CA ASP A 188 7.53 -11.72 -14.93
C ASP A 188 8.28 -10.50 -15.50
N PHE A 189 9.10 -9.86 -14.67
CA PHE A 189 9.93 -8.72 -15.03
C PHE A 189 10.75 -8.95 -16.31
N LYS A 190 11.18 -10.19 -16.58
CA LYS A 190 12.02 -10.53 -17.74
C LYS A 190 11.24 -10.59 -19.05
N ASP A 191 9.93 -10.80 -19.00
CA ASP A 191 9.14 -11.17 -20.18
C ASP A 191 8.52 -9.95 -20.90
N GLN A 192 8.60 -8.76 -20.30
CA GLN A 192 8.05 -7.50 -20.86
C GLN A 192 6.61 -7.66 -21.40
N ARG A 193 5.76 -8.41 -20.69
CA ARG A 193 4.39 -8.68 -21.13
C ARG A 193 3.52 -7.44 -20.97
N ASP A 194 2.41 -7.45 -21.69
CA ASP A 194 1.35 -6.48 -21.47
C ASP A 194 0.82 -6.54 -20.04
N THR A 195 0.44 -5.38 -19.50
CA THR A 195 -0.25 -5.35 -18.21
C THR A 195 -1.69 -5.81 -18.39
N LEU A 196 -2.10 -6.77 -17.57
CA LEU A 196 -3.46 -7.27 -17.50
C LEU A 196 -4.13 -6.82 -16.19
N VAL A 197 -5.44 -6.61 -16.27
CA VAL A 197 -6.34 -6.53 -15.11
C VAL A 197 -7.40 -7.61 -15.23
N TYR A 198 -7.56 -8.43 -14.20
CA TYR A 198 -8.44 -9.58 -14.24
C TYR A 198 -9.00 -9.95 -12.86
N ASP A 199 -10.18 -10.56 -12.85
CA ASP A 199 -10.77 -11.17 -11.65
C ASP A 199 -10.07 -12.51 -11.39
N PHE A 200 -9.31 -12.58 -10.30
CA PHE A 200 -8.56 -13.76 -9.90
C PHE A 200 -9.47 -14.99 -9.73
N ASN A 201 -10.71 -14.78 -9.28
CA ASN A 201 -11.66 -15.86 -9.03
C ASN A 201 -12.23 -16.44 -10.34
N ARG A 202 -12.02 -15.78 -11.48
CA ARG A 202 -12.51 -16.24 -12.80
C ARG A 202 -11.44 -16.93 -13.64
N ILE A 203 -10.17 -16.77 -13.32
CA ILE A 203 -9.09 -17.45 -14.04
C ILE A 203 -8.93 -18.87 -13.49
N PRO A 204 -8.99 -19.92 -14.33
CA PRO A 204 -8.74 -21.29 -13.88
C PRO A 204 -7.35 -21.41 -13.25
N GLN A 205 -7.24 -22.17 -12.16
CA GLN A 205 -5.98 -22.32 -11.44
C GLN A 205 -4.88 -22.90 -12.34
N GLU A 206 -5.25 -23.79 -13.26
CA GLU A 206 -4.35 -24.39 -14.24
C GLU A 206 -3.79 -23.36 -15.22
N ALA A 207 -4.54 -22.28 -15.49
CA ALA A 207 -4.13 -21.20 -16.39
C ALA A 207 -3.20 -20.18 -15.72
N LEU A 208 -3.18 -20.11 -14.39
CA LEU A 208 -2.33 -19.18 -13.64
C LEU A 208 -0.88 -19.68 -13.46
N GLU A 209 -0.58 -20.94 -13.83
CA GLU A 209 0.74 -21.58 -13.63
C GLU A 209 1.32 -21.36 -12.23
N MET A 210 0.47 -21.22 -11.20
CA MET A 210 0.93 -20.95 -9.85
C MET A 210 1.69 -22.15 -9.34
N LYS A 211 2.96 -21.95 -8.97
CA LYS A 211 3.69 -22.96 -8.20
C LYS A 211 2.93 -23.21 -6.90
N PRO A 212 2.79 -24.48 -6.47
CA PRO A 212 2.24 -24.78 -5.16
C PRO A 212 2.95 -23.94 -4.11
N PHE A 213 2.20 -23.15 -3.35
CA PHE A 213 2.74 -22.43 -2.23
C PHE A 213 2.91 -23.43 -1.08
N ASP A 214 4.13 -23.94 -0.94
CA ASP A 214 4.50 -24.80 0.19
C ASP A 214 5.19 -23.95 1.26
N CYS A 215 4.44 -23.61 2.31
CA CYS A 215 5.00 -23.04 3.53
C CYS A 215 5.42 -24.20 4.45
N ALA A 216 6.48 -24.91 4.06
CA ALA A 216 7.15 -25.83 4.98
C ALA A 216 8.02 -24.99 5.94
N PHE A 217 7.41 -24.53 7.03
CA PHE A 217 8.18 -24.01 8.15
C PHE A 217 8.62 -25.22 8.98
N ASP A 218 9.90 -25.57 8.90
CA ASP A 218 10.48 -26.41 9.95
C ASP A 218 10.34 -25.62 11.24
N HIS A 219 9.45 -26.09 12.13
CA HIS A 219 9.38 -25.60 13.50
C HIS A 219 10.67 -26.04 14.20
N GLU A 220 11.76 -25.31 13.97
CA GLU A 220 12.79 -25.25 14.98
C GLU A 220 12.16 -24.51 16.16
N ASP A 221 11.97 -25.23 17.27
CA ASP A 221 11.60 -24.66 18.55
C ASP A 221 12.60 -23.55 18.86
N ALA A 222 12.21 -22.30 18.56
CA ALA A 222 13.04 -21.16 18.89
C ALA A 222 13.34 -21.25 20.40
N PRO A 223 14.61 -21.16 20.82
CA PRO A 223 14.93 -21.14 22.24
C PRO A 223 14.08 -20.05 22.89
N PRO A 224 13.48 -20.31 24.07
CA PRO A 224 12.56 -19.37 24.70
C PRO A 224 13.23 -18.00 24.73
N ALA A 225 12.59 -17.02 24.11
CA ALA A 225 13.09 -15.65 24.09
C ALA A 225 13.47 -15.29 25.53
N GLN A 226 14.75 -15.00 25.78
CA GLN A 226 15.12 -14.37 27.03
C GLN A 226 14.24 -13.13 27.15
N ALA A 227 13.62 -12.94 28.31
CA ALA A 227 12.83 -11.76 28.61
C ALA A 227 13.74 -10.52 28.60
N GLY A 228 14.13 -10.05 27.41
CA GLY A 228 14.49 -8.67 27.20
C GLY A 228 13.23 -7.87 27.50
N GLY A 229 13.31 -6.90 28.41
CA GLY A 229 12.19 -6.16 28.99
C GLY A 229 11.34 -5.38 27.98
N GLY A 230 10.61 -6.08 27.12
CA GLY A 230 9.54 -5.58 26.28
C GLY A 230 8.26 -5.58 27.10
N PHE A 231 7.95 -4.44 27.69
CA PHE A 231 6.71 -4.21 28.42
C PHE A 231 5.52 -4.29 27.44
N LEU A 232 4.78 -5.40 27.45
CA LEU A 232 3.48 -5.53 26.75
C LEU A 232 2.30 -5.08 27.62
N ALA A 233 2.52 -4.75 28.90
CA ALA A 233 1.48 -4.33 29.83
C ALA A 233 1.82 -2.98 30.48
N GLY A 234 1.18 -1.90 30.00
CA GLY A 234 0.86 -0.75 30.84
C GLY A 234 1.99 0.24 31.16
N GLY A 235 2.33 1.07 30.19
CA GLY A 235 2.78 2.44 30.46
C GLY A 235 2.10 3.33 29.44
N GLN A 236 1.39 4.38 29.87
CA GLN A 236 0.82 5.40 29.00
C GLN A 236 1.95 6.14 28.26
N SER A 237 2.56 5.50 27.27
CA SER A 237 3.24 6.19 26.20
C SER A 237 2.16 6.58 25.21
N THR A 238 1.68 7.81 25.33
CA THR A 238 0.88 8.52 24.32
C THR A 238 1.73 8.89 23.09
N GLY A 239 2.95 8.35 22.97
CA GLY A 239 3.88 8.63 21.88
C GLY A 239 3.72 7.70 20.68
N CYS A 240 3.99 8.24 19.50
CA CYS A 240 4.11 7.49 18.25
C CYS A 240 5.12 6.34 18.42
N ARG A 241 4.67 5.09 18.22
CA ARG A 241 5.55 3.92 18.21
C ARG A 241 6.25 3.85 16.85
N THR A 242 7.56 3.64 16.86
CA THR A 242 8.33 3.39 15.64
C THR A 242 8.78 1.94 15.64
N ILE A 243 8.68 1.29 14.49
CA ILE A 243 9.26 -0.03 14.24
C ILE A 243 10.39 0.13 13.23
N ARG A 244 11.54 -0.49 13.51
CA ARG A 244 12.63 -0.60 12.56
C ARG A 244 12.57 -1.98 11.94
N LYS A 245 12.35 -2.03 10.63
CA LYS A 245 12.37 -3.28 9.87
C LYS A 245 13.70 -3.35 9.13
N ALA A 246 14.37 -4.50 9.20
CA ALA A 246 15.46 -4.87 8.31
C ALA A 246 14.95 -6.01 7.43
N ILE A 247 14.94 -5.81 6.12
CA ILE A 247 14.62 -6.88 5.16
C ILE A 247 15.95 -7.34 4.62
N ASP A 248 16.22 -8.63 4.79
CA ASP A 248 17.37 -9.30 4.22
C ASP A 248 16.88 -10.30 3.18
N THR A 249 17.57 -10.37 2.05
CA THR A 249 17.19 -11.28 0.96
C THR A 249 18.36 -12.15 0.57
N ASP A 250 18.04 -13.35 0.12
CA ASP A 250 19.00 -14.28 -0.44
C ASP A 250 19.47 -13.85 -1.85
N GLU A 251 20.48 -14.54 -2.35
CA GLU A 251 21.04 -14.28 -3.68
C GLU A 251 20.08 -14.74 -4.78
N GLU A 252 19.31 -15.79 -4.51
CA GLU A 252 18.36 -16.39 -5.41
C GLU A 252 17.23 -15.43 -5.79
N LEU A 253 16.75 -14.58 -4.87
CA LEU A 253 15.79 -13.54 -5.21
C LEU A 253 16.38 -12.60 -6.27
N LEU A 254 17.58 -12.06 -6.03
CA LEU A 254 18.20 -11.10 -6.94
C LEU A 254 18.61 -11.75 -8.27
N ALA A 255 19.30 -12.89 -8.23
CA ALA A 255 19.83 -13.57 -9.40
C ALA A 255 18.72 -14.26 -10.20
N ASN A 256 17.89 -15.09 -9.56
CA ASN A 256 16.93 -15.93 -10.28
C ASN A 256 15.67 -15.16 -10.67
N ARG A 257 15.14 -14.26 -9.83
CA ARG A 257 13.92 -13.51 -10.17
C ARG A 257 14.21 -12.25 -10.97
N PHE A 258 15.22 -11.48 -10.58
CA PHE A 258 15.49 -10.18 -11.20
C PHE A 258 16.71 -10.16 -12.12
N GLY A 259 17.39 -11.29 -12.34
CA GLY A 259 18.52 -11.37 -13.26
C GLY A 259 19.71 -10.50 -12.82
N GLY A 260 19.86 -10.27 -11.52
CA GLY A 260 20.87 -9.35 -10.97
C GLY A 260 20.43 -7.87 -10.96
N ASN A 261 19.21 -7.53 -11.40
CA ASN A 261 18.74 -6.16 -11.41
C ASN A 261 18.34 -5.69 -9.99
N THR A 262 19.26 -4.97 -9.34
CA THR A 262 19.06 -4.45 -7.99
C THR A 262 17.94 -3.42 -7.89
N THR A 263 17.69 -2.64 -8.94
CA THR A 263 16.65 -1.59 -8.93
C THR A 263 15.26 -2.21 -8.98
N ALA A 264 15.04 -3.17 -9.89
CA ALA A 264 13.81 -3.94 -9.97
C ALA A 264 13.55 -4.72 -8.67
N CYS A 265 14.57 -5.41 -8.14
CA CYS A 265 14.47 -6.15 -6.88
C CYS A 265 14.09 -5.23 -5.69
N ASN A 266 14.78 -4.10 -5.51
CA ASN A 266 14.46 -3.13 -4.46
C ASN A 266 13.06 -2.55 -4.61
N GLY A 267 12.65 -2.23 -5.85
CA GLY A 267 11.30 -1.76 -6.14
C GLY A 267 10.25 -2.81 -5.76
N TYR A 268 10.48 -4.08 -6.07
CA TYR A 268 9.57 -5.17 -5.70
C TYR A 268 9.45 -5.33 -4.18
N ILE A 269 10.57 -5.27 -3.45
CA ILE A 269 10.55 -5.30 -1.98
C ILE A 269 9.75 -4.11 -1.42
N ALA A 270 9.87 -2.92 -2.03
CA ALA A 270 9.05 -1.76 -1.66
C ALA A 270 7.54 -2.07 -1.72
N VAL A 271 7.10 -2.78 -2.79
CA VAL A 271 5.71 -3.20 -2.95
C VAL A 271 5.30 -4.19 -1.87
N LEU A 272 6.15 -5.17 -1.56
CA LEU A 272 5.85 -6.14 -0.49
C LEU A 272 5.69 -5.46 0.88
N VAL A 273 6.53 -4.46 1.16
CA VAL A 273 6.40 -3.65 2.38
C VAL A 273 5.09 -2.86 2.38
N ALA A 274 4.74 -2.25 1.25
CA ALA A 274 3.51 -1.47 1.10
C ALA A 274 2.25 -2.33 1.23
N ALA A 275 2.25 -3.55 0.70
CA ALA A 275 1.12 -4.47 0.78
C ALA A 275 0.78 -4.88 2.23
N GLY A 276 1.75 -4.76 3.14
CA GLY A 276 1.57 -5.04 4.57
C GLY A 276 1.19 -3.84 5.44
N THR A 277 0.96 -2.65 4.87
CA THR A 277 0.54 -1.44 5.61
C THR A 277 -0.96 -1.22 5.57
#